data_AF-A0A7G8E2M4-F1
#
_entry.id   AF-A0A7G8E2M4-F1
#
_cell.length_a   1.000
_cell.length_b   1.000
_cell.length_c   1.000
_cell.angle_alpha   90.00
_cell.angle_beta   90.00
_cell.angle_gamma   90.00
#
_symmetry.space_group_name_H-M   'P 1'
#
loop_
_entity.id
_entity.type
_entity.pdbx_description
1 polymer ?
#
loop_
_entity_poly.entity_id
_entity_poly.type
_entity_poly.pdbx_seq_one_letter_code
_entity_poly.pdbx_strand_id
1 'polypeptide(L)'
;MSPVETALHAAIEAIDEPRSARMDQRTKPSVKASIEAAADLMGIEASAFVVMSAYARAQELLSGRQQTLLSQGDHQALLAALDEATTPTPALLEAWQLHQDQVVRS
;
A
#
# COMPACT_ATOMS: atom_id res chain seq x y z
N MET A 1 9.90 4.19 -22.15
CA MET A 1 9.27 3.67 -20.92
C MET A 1 10.37 3.15 -20.02
N SER A 2 10.41 3.61 -18.77
CA SER A 2 11.27 3.02 -17.74
C SER A 2 10.81 1.59 -17.44
N PRO A 3 11.71 0.64 -17.09
CA PRO A 3 11.33 -0.72 -16.72
C PRO A 3 10.24 -0.79 -15.63
N VAL A 4 10.23 0.20 -14.72
CA VAL A 4 9.24 0.30 -13.62
C VAL A 4 7.84 0.60 -14.14
N GLU A 5 7.72 1.48 -15.14
CA GLU A 5 6.43 1.88 -15.73
C GLU A 5 5.81 0.71 -16.51
N THR A 6 6.63 -0.02 -17.27
CA THR A 6 6.20 -1.24 -17.98
C THR A 6 5.69 -2.30 -17.02
N ALA A 7 6.40 -2.51 -15.91
CA ALA A 7 6.02 -3.49 -14.89
C ALA A 7 4.68 -3.13 -14.23
N LEU A 8 4.43 -1.84 -13.98
CA LEU A 8 3.19 -1.40 -13.36
C LEU A 8 1.99 -1.52 -14.30
N HIS A 9 2.14 -1.16 -15.57
CA HIS A 9 1.09 -1.37 -16.57
C HIS A 9 0.72 -2.86 -16.67
N ALA A 10 1.72 -3.74 -16.77
CA ALA A 10 1.51 -5.18 -16.80
C ALA A 10 0.84 -5.71 -15.52
N ALA A 11 1.20 -5.17 -14.34
CA ALA A 11 0.58 -5.55 -13.08
C ALA A 11 -0.91 -5.21 -13.03
N ILE A 12 -1.33 -4.08 -13.60
CA ILE A 12 -2.75 -3.71 -13.69
C ILE A 12 -3.50 -4.61 -14.67
N GLU A 13 -2.93 -4.90 -15.84
CA GLU A 13 -3.55 -5.81 -16.82
C GLU A 13 -3.62 -7.27 -16.33
N ALA A 14 -2.76 -7.68 -15.40
CA ALA A 14 -2.77 -9.01 -14.80
C ALA A 14 -3.86 -9.21 -13.73
N ILE A 15 -4.55 -8.14 -13.31
CA ILE A 15 -5.67 -8.26 -12.37
C ILE A 15 -6.86 -8.87 -13.13
N ASP A 16 -7.24 -10.09 -12.75
CA ASP A 16 -8.30 -10.87 -13.40
C ASP A 16 -9.71 -10.40 -12.94
N GLU A 17 -10.04 -9.14 -13.26
CA GLU A 17 -11.35 -8.56 -13.02
C GLU A 17 -11.77 -7.61 -14.15
N PRO A 18 -13.08 -7.50 -14.46
CA PRO A 18 -13.55 -6.60 -15.51
C PRO A 18 -13.42 -5.13 -15.09
N ARG A 19 -13.08 -4.26 -16.05
CA ARG A 19 -13.07 -2.80 -15.90
C ARG A 19 -14.50 -2.24 -15.77
N SER A 20 -15.14 -2.42 -14.61
CA SER A 20 -16.52 -2.00 -14.35
C SER A 20 -16.64 -0.69 -13.56
N ALA A 21 -15.59 -0.30 -12.82
CA ALA A 21 -15.56 0.91 -12.01
C ALA A 21 -15.19 2.16 -12.82
N ARG A 22 -15.78 3.31 -12.48
CA ARG A 22 -15.48 4.62 -13.08
C ARG A 22 -14.92 5.59 -12.05
N MET A 23 -13.96 6.41 -12.49
CA MET A 23 -13.39 7.49 -11.70
C MET A 23 -13.53 8.80 -12.48
N ASP A 24 -14.25 9.78 -11.91
CA ASP A 24 -14.50 11.07 -12.55
C ASP A 24 -13.64 12.17 -11.90
N GLN A 25 -12.89 12.91 -12.70
CA GLN A 25 -12.03 14.00 -12.21
C GLN A 25 -12.14 15.26 -13.06
N ARG A 26 -12.38 16.39 -12.39
CA ARG A 26 -12.23 17.72 -12.98
C ARG A 26 -10.82 18.24 -12.71
N THR A 27 -10.19 18.81 -13.73
CA THR A 27 -8.84 19.36 -13.62
C THR A 27 -8.74 20.69 -14.37
N LYS A 28 -7.66 21.43 -14.12
CA LYS A 28 -7.35 22.67 -14.86
C LYS A 28 -6.85 22.32 -16.27
N PRO A 29 -7.09 23.17 -17.27
CA PRO A 29 -6.63 22.92 -18.64
C PRO A 29 -5.12 22.66 -18.76
N SER A 30 -4.29 23.40 -18.01
CA SER A 30 -2.83 23.19 -18.01
C SER A 30 -2.42 21.84 -17.44
N VAL A 31 -3.10 21.36 -16.41
CA VAL A 31 -2.84 20.04 -15.81
C VAL A 31 -3.23 18.94 -16.80
N LYS A 32 -4.38 19.07 -17.48
CA LYS A 32 -4.79 18.15 -18.55
C LYS A 32 -3.72 18.08 -19.64
N ALA A 33 -3.25 19.23 -20.13
CA ALA A 33 -2.23 19.28 -21.18
C ALA A 33 -0.92 18.60 -20.78
N SER A 34 -0.48 18.75 -19.52
CA SER A 34 0.71 18.06 -19.01
C SER A 34 0.52 16.54 -18.95
N ILE A 35 -0.66 16.06 -18.55
CA ILE A 35 -0.98 14.63 -18.50
C ILE A 35 -0.97 14.04 -19.92
N GLU A 36 -1.60 14.72 -20.88
CA GLU A 36 -1.65 14.27 -22.28
C GLU A 36 -0.24 14.21 -22.88
N ALA A 37 0.58 15.24 -22.68
CA ALA A 37 1.96 15.24 -23.17
C ALA A 37 2.80 14.10 -22.56
N ALA A 38 2.59 13.78 -21.28
CA ALA A 38 3.28 12.66 -20.63
C ALA A 38 2.82 11.31 -21.20
N ALA A 39 1.52 11.15 -21.45
CA ALA A 39 0.95 9.95 -22.06
C ALA A 39 1.46 9.76 -23.50
N ASP A 40 1.54 10.83 -24.29
CA ASP A 40 2.11 10.84 -25.64
C ASP A 40 3.58 10.39 -25.65
N LEU A 41 4.39 10.89 -24.71
CA LEU A 41 5.79 10.47 -24.55
C LEU A 41 5.93 8.98 -24.22
N MET A 42 4.92 8.40 -23.58
CA MET A 42 4.86 6.97 -23.24
C MET A 42 4.19 6.12 -24.32
N GLY A 43 3.56 6.73 -25.33
CA GLY A 43 2.81 6.03 -26.37
C GLY A 43 1.55 5.34 -25.87
N ILE A 44 0.91 5.89 -24.83
CA ILE A 44 -0.32 5.33 -24.24
C ILE A 44 -1.42 6.39 -24.15
N GLU A 45 -2.66 5.95 -23.95
CA GLU A 45 -3.80 6.84 -23.74
C GLU A 45 -3.69 7.61 -22.40
N ALA A 46 -4.16 8.86 -22.39
CA ALA A 46 -4.14 9.70 -21.19
C ALA A 46 -4.90 9.08 -20.01
N SER A 47 -6.00 8.36 -20.27
CA SER A 47 -6.76 7.64 -19.23
C SER A 47 -5.95 6.48 -18.62
N ALA A 48 -5.22 5.73 -19.45
CA ALA A 48 -4.35 4.65 -19.01
C ALA A 48 -3.17 5.20 -18.18
N PHE A 49 -2.57 6.31 -18.61
CA PHE A 49 -1.54 7.03 -17.86
C PHE A 49 -2.06 7.42 -16.47
N VAL A 50 -3.23 8.06 -16.38
CA VAL A 50 -3.81 8.49 -15.09
C VAL A 50 -4.06 7.31 -14.15
N VAL A 51 -4.67 6.23 -14.64
CA VAL A 51 -4.95 5.05 -13.83
C VAL A 51 -3.66 4.44 -13.30
N MET A 52 -2.67 4.24 -14.18
CA MET A 52 -1.38 3.67 -13.82
C MET A 52 -0.64 4.55 -12.80
N SER A 53 -0.54 5.85 -13.04
CA SER A 53 0.14 6.77 -12.10
C SER A 53 -0.55 6.85 -10.75
N ALA A 54 -1.89 6.89 -10.73
CA ALA A 54 -2.66 6.89 -9.50
C ALA A 54 -2.48 5.58 -8.71
N TYR A 55 -2.51 4.43 -9.41
CA TYR A 55 -2.29 3.13 -8.80
C TYR A 55 -0.87 2.99 -8.24
N ALA A 56 0.16 3.43 -8.98
CA ALA A 56 1.55 3.47 -8.49
C ALA A 56 1.64 4.16 -7.14
N ARG A 57 1.08 5.38 -7.10
CA ARG A 57 1.16 6.23 -5.91
C ARG A 57 0.36 5.67 -4.74
N ALA A 58 -0.78 5.04 -5.03
CA ALA A 58 -1.58 4.34 -4.02
C ALA A 58 -0.78 3.18 -3.42
N GLN A 59 -0.14 2.35 -4.25
CA GLN A 59 0.70 1.24 -3.78
C GLN A 59 1.86 1.72 -2.92
N GLU A 60 2.58 2.77 -3.33
CA GLU A 60 3.63 3.38 -2.51
C GLU A 60 3.14 3.83 -1.12
N LEU A 61 1.96 4.48 -1.06
CA LEU A 61 1.36 4.95 0.18
C LEU A 61 0.89 3.79 1.07
N LEU A 62 0.31 2.75 0.47
CA LEU A 62 -0.18 1.57 1.19
C LEU A 62 0.97 0.69 1.71
N SER A 63 2.00 0.48 0.90
CA SER A 63 3.19 -0.29 1.27
C SER A 63 4.05 0.45 2.29
N GLY A 64 4.24 1.76 2.15
CA GLY A 64 5.02 2.58 3.10
C GLY A 64 4.42 2.63 4.51
N ARG A 65 3.11 2.40 4.65
CA ARG A 65 2.44 2.30 5.95
C ARG A 65 2.62 0.94 6.62
N GLN A 66 3.02 -0.09 5.89
CA GLN A 66 3.10 -1.48 6.37
C GLN A 66 4.53 -1.94 6.69
N GLN A 67 5.55 -1.14 6.38
CA GLN A 67 6.94 -1.52 6.64
C GLN A 67 7.41 -0.94 7.98
N THR A 68 7.68 -1.82 8.94
CA THR A 68 8.43 -1.46 10.16
C THR A 68 9.93 -1.60 9.85
N LEU A 69 10.61 -0.46 9.74
CA LEU A 69 12.08 -0.45 9.64
C LEU A 69 12.67 -0.61 11.04
N LEU A 70 13.52 -1.61 11.20
CA LEU A 70 14.21 -1.90 12.46
C LEU A 70 15.70 -1.59 12.31
N SER A 71 16.32 -1.09 13.38
CA SER A 71 17.79 -1.09 13.45
C SER A 71 18.31 -2.53 13.46
N GLN A 72 19.59 -2.73 13.16
CA GLN A 72 20.17 -4.08 13.23
C GLN A 72 20.01 -4.71 14.62
N GLY A 73 20.12 -3.91 15.69
CA GLY A 73 19.93 -4.36 17.06
C GLY A 73 18.47 -4.76 17.34
N ASP A 74 17.51 -3.93 16.92
CA ASP A 74 16.09 -4.23 17.11
C ASP A 74 15.65 -5.46 16.29
N HIS A 75 16.21 -5.62 15.09
CA HIS A 75 15.96 -6.79 14.26
C HIS A 75 16.44 -8.08 14.94
N GLN A 76 17.65 -8.08 15.53
CA GLN A 76 18.16 -9.23 16.27
C GLN A 76 17.33 -9.52 17.52
N ALA A 77 16.96 -8.48 18.28
CA ALA A 77 16.13 -8.62 19.46
C ALA A 77 14.74 -9.18 19.12
N LEU A 78 14.13 -8.74 18.01
CA LEU A 78 12.86 -9.25 17.53
C LEU A 78 12.96 -10.74 17.17
N LEU A 79 13.97 -11.14 16.39
CA LEU A 79 14.13 -12.53 15.99
C LEU A 79 14.36 -13.45 17.20
N ALA A 80 15.20 -13.01 18.15
CA ALA A 80 15.39 -13.75 19.39
C ALA A 80 14.08 -13.92 20.18
N ALA A 81 13.26 -12.87 20.26
CA ALA A 81 11.97 -12.92 20.93
C ALA A 81 10.93 -13.82 20.23
N LEU A 82 11.06 -14.06 18.92
CA LEU A 82 10.18 -14.98 18.18
C LEU A 82 10.56 -16.45 18.39
N ASP A 83 11.84 -16.74 18.56
CA ASP A 83 12.34 -18.10 18.82
C ASP A 83 12.16 -18.51 20.29
N GLU A 84 12.04 -17.56 21.21
CA GLU A 84 11.86 -17.80 22.63
C GLU A 84 10.37 -17.87 23.03
N ALA A 85 9.95 -19.01 23.58
CA ALA A 85 8.63 -19.15 24.18
C ALA A 85 8.56 -18.30 25.47
N THR A 86 8.15 -17.04 25.32
CA THR A 86 8.08 -16.09 26.43
C THR A 86 6.78 -16.27 27.19
N THR A 87 6.84 -16.29 28.53
CA THR A 87 5.62 -16.32 29.36
C THR A 87 5.04 -14.90 29.45
N PRO A 88 3.73 -14.69 29.23
CA PRO A 88 3.11 -13.38 29.39
C PRO A 88 3.40 -12.78 30.77
N THR A 89 3.67 -11.48 30.82
CA THR A 89 3.89 -10.80 32.10
C THR A 89 2.60 -10.74 32.91
N PRO A 90 2.66 -10.66 34.25
CA PRO A 90 1.46 -10.50 35.09
C PRO A 90 0.58 -9.32 34.67
N ALA A 91 1.20 -8.18 34.33
CA ALA A 91 0.49 -7.01 33.85
C ALA A 91 -0.25 -7.24 32.52
N LEU A 92 0.32 -8.04 31.61
CA LEU A 92 -0.35 -8.39 30.35
C LEU A 92 -1.55 -9.31 30.60
N LEU A 93 -1.44 -10.24 31.56
CA LEU A 93 -2.54 -11.12 31.96
C LEU A 93 -3.70 -10.34 32.60
N GLU A 94 -3.40 -9.38 33.47
CA GLU A 94 -4.41 -8.49 34.06
C GLU A 94 -5.13 -7.65 32.99
N ALA A 95 -4.37 -7.04 32.07
CA ALA A 95 -4.94 -6.27 30.97
C ALA A 95 -5.82 -7.14 30.04
N TRP A 96 -5.42 -8.40 29.80
CA TRP A 96 -6.20 -9.35 29.03
C TRP A 96 -7.54 -9.67 29.69
N GLN A 97 -7.55 -9.93 31.01
CA GLN A 97 -8.78 -10.16 31.77
C GLN A 97 -9.72 -8.94 31.71
N LEU A 98 -9.17 -7.73 31.91
CA LEU A 98 -9.94 -6.49 31.81
C LEU A 98 -10.61 -6.34 30.44
N HIS A 99 -9.89 -6.63 29.36
CA HIS A 99 -10.43 -6.59 28.01
C HIS A 99 -11.56 -7.60 27.79
N GLN A 100 -11.41 -8.83 28.31
CA GLN A 100 -12.46 -9.85 28.22
C GLN A 100 -13.75 -9.41 28.93
N ASP A 101 -13.63 -8.77 30.08
CA ASP A 101 -14.77 -8.33 30.87
C ASP A 101 -15.48 -7.10 30.28
N GLN A 102 -14.73 -6.19 29.64
CA GLN A 102 -15.26 -4.89 29.23
C GLN A 102 -15.60 -4.75 27.74
N VAL A 103 -14.95 -5.52 26.86
CA VAL A 103 -15.06 -5.36 25.41
C VAL A 103 -15.69 -6.58 24.73
N VAL A 104 -15.34 -7.79 25.17
CA VAL A 104 -15.83 -9.03 24.52
C VAL A 104 -17.18 -9.48 25.07
N ARG A 105 -17.48 -9.18 26.34
CA ARG A 105 -18.74 -9.53 27.02
C ARG A 105 -19.83 -8.45 26.96
N SER A 106 -19.55 -7.29 26.36
CA SER A 106 -20.48 -6.18 26.14
C SER A 106 -21.18 -6.27 24.79
#